data_AF-A0A529SNN9-F1
#
_entry.id   AF-A0A529SNN9-F1
#
_cell.length_a   1.000
_cell.length_b   1.000
_cell.length_c   1.000
_cell.angle_alpha   90.00
_cell.angle_beta   90.00
_cell.angle_gamma   90.00
#
_symmetry.space_group_name_H-M   'P 1'
#
loop_
_entity.id
_entity.type
_entity.pdbx_description
1 polymer ?
#
loop_
_entity_poly.entity_id
_entity_poly.type
_entity_poly.pdbx_seq_one_letter_code
_entity_poly.pdbx_strand_id
1 'polypeptide(L)'
;LYTLNAEKGSARNARAPGYRVGGKTGTAEKVINGRYSKELNFNTFVAAFPMDDPQFLVFTIADAPHPEKPGMTDVAANNAGVIAGNIIRRSAAMLGVKPDFSHENGATLVSYQ
;
A
#
# COMPACT_ATOMS: atom_id res chain seq x y z
N LEU A 1 5.54 8.25 -10.81
CA LEU A 1 4.87 8.95 -9.68
C LEU A 1 4.45 8.01 -8.55
N TYR A 2 3.64 6.97 -8.79
CA TYR A 2 3.17 6.06 -7.74
C TYR A 2 4.25 5.19 -7.10
N THR A 3 5.30 4.82 -7.83
CA THR A 3 6.46 4.08 -7.29
C THR A 3 7.18 4.87 -6.20
N LEU A 4 7.39 6.18 -6.38
CA LEU A 4 8.04 7.03 -5.38
C LEU A 4 7.24 7.12 -4.07
N ASN A 5 5.90 7.14 -4.16
CA ASN A 5 5.06 7.10 -2.96
C ASN A 5 5.17 5.76 -2.21
N ALA A 6 5.39 4.66 -2.93
CA ALA A 6 5.60 3.34 -2.34
C ALA A 6 7.00 3.18 -1.75
N GLU A 7 8.02 3.83 -2.32
CA GLU A 7 9.39 3.75 -1.80
C GLU A 7 9.67 4.72 -0.65
N LYS A 8 9.20 5.97 -0.77
CA LYS A 8 9.56 7.07 0.13
C LYS A 8 8.35 7.77 0.77
N GLY A 9 7.14 7.37 0.40
CA GLY A 9 5.90 7.99 0.87
C GLY A 9 5.11 7.12 1.86
N SER A 10 3.89 7.57 2.16
CA SER A 10 2.97 6.87 3.07
C SER A 10 2.45 5.53 2.51
N ALA A 11 2.71 5.21 1.25
CA ALA A 11 2.33 3.94 0.63
C ALA A 11 3.35 2.81 0.89
N ARG A 12 4.43 3.07 1.63
CA ARG A 12 5.49 2.06 1.94
C ARG A 12 4.99 0.76 2.55
N ASN A 13 3.89 0.82 3.31
CA ASN A 13 3.32 -0.35 3.96
C ASN A 13 2.58 -1.29 2.99
N ALA A 14 2.38 -0.86 1.73
CA ALA A 14 1.87 -1.71 0.65
C ALA A 14 2.98 -2.44 -0.12
N ARG A 15 4.25 -2.32 0.29
CA ARG A 15 5.36 -3.01 -0.35
C ARG A 15 5.13 -4.52 -0.34
N ALA A 16 5.25 -5.13 -1.50
CA ALA A 16 5.23 -6.58 -1.67
C ALA A 16 6.60 -6.99 -2.23
N PRO A 17 7.49 -7.61 -1.42
CA PRO A 17 8.81 -8.00 -1.87
C PRO A 17 8.79 -8.81 -3.17
N GLY A 18 9.72 -8.50 -4.07
CA GLY A 18 9.76 -9.08 -5.41
C GLY A 18 8.77 -8.47 -6.42
N TYR A 19 7.87 -7.57 -6.02
CA TYR A 19 6.92 -6.93 -6.94
C TYR A 19 7.05 -5.41 -6.88
N ARG A 20 7.17 -4.79 -8.06
CA ARG A 20 7.18 -3.33 -8.18
C ARG A 20 5.75 -2.81 -7.99
N VAL A 21 5.43 -2.40 -6.77
CA VAL A 21 4.11 -1.85 -6.42
C VAL A 21 4.18 -0.34 -6.36
N GLY A 22 3.25 0.32 -7.03
CA GLY A 22 3.01 1.75 -6.89
C GLY A 22 1.63 1.96 -6.29
N GLY A 23 1.47 2.93 -5.41
CA GLY A 23 0.15 3.21 -4.86
C GLY A 23 0.01 4.55 -4.17
N LYS A 24 -1.22 4.82 -3.74
CA LYS A 24 -1.58 6.05 -3.03
C LYS A 24 -2.57 5.75 -1.91
N THR A 25 -2.30 6.35 -0.77
CA THR A 25 -3.16 6.35 0.42
C THR A 25 -4.20 7.47 0.32
N GLY A 26 -5.40 7.20 0.84
CA GLY A 26 -6.44 8.19 1.09
C GLY A 26 -7.00 7.98 2.49
N THR A 27 -6.93 9.00 3.34
CA THR A 27 -7.56 9.02 4.67
C THR A 27 -8.44 10.24 4.72
N ALA A 28 -9.73 10.04 4.97
CA ALA A 28 -10.71 11.10 5.05
C ALA A 28 -11.57 10.90 6.29
N GLU A 29 -12.04 12.00 6.88
CA GLU A 29 -13.07 11.94 7.93
C GLU A 29 -14.35 11.29 7.34
N LYS A 30 -14.90 10.28 8.01
CA LYS A 30 -16.12 9.60 7.56
C LYS A 30 -17.31 10.56 7.64
N VAL A 31 -18.17 10.56 6.64
CA VAL A 31 -19.42 11.34 6.66
C VAL A 31 -20.51 10.55 7.39
N ILE A 32 -21.09 11.14 8.44
CA ILE A 32 -22.22 10.61 9.19
C ILE A 32 -23.31 11.70 9.19
N ASN A 33 -24.49 11.37 8.66
CA ASN A 33 -25.63 12.29 8.59
C ASN A 33 -25.27 13.66 7.97
N GLY A 34 -24.47 13.65 6.91
CA GLY A 34 -24.05 14.85 6.18
C GLY A 34 -22.95 15.69 6.86
N ARG A 35 -22.35 15.21 7.96
CA ARG A 35 -21.24 15.89 8.65
C ARG A 35 -20.03 14.98 8.76
N TYR A 36 -18.84 15.57 8.73
CA TYR A 36 -17.60 14.83 8.98
C TYR A 36 -17.49 14.42 10.45
N SER A 37 -17.21 13.14 10.70
CA SER A 37 -16.89 12.61 12.02
C SER A 37 -15.47 13.01 12.41
N LYS A 38 -15.28 13.46 13.65
CA LYS A 38 -13.96 13.72 14.23
C LYS A 38 -13.31 12.48 14.84
N GLU A 39 -14.04 11.37 14.87
CA GLU A 39 -13.62 10.14 15.53
C GLU A 39 -13.45 8.97 14.56
N LEU A 40 -14.11 9.02 13.40
CA LEU A 40 -14.10 7.92 12.43
C LEU A 40 -13.47 8.35 11.12
N ASN A 41 -12.53 7.55 10.64
CA ASN A 41 -11.93 7.70 9.33
C ASN A 41 -12.52 6.72 8.30
N PHE A 42 -12.45 7.13 7.04
CA PHE A 42 -12.70 6.30 5.87
C PHE A 42 -11.41 6.19 5.08
N ASN A 43 -10.80 5.00 5.13
CA ASN A 43 -9.47 4.78 4.57
C ASN A 43 -9.54 4.01 3.28
N THR A 44 -8.71 4.44 2.34
CA THR A 44 -8.58 3.83 1.02
C THR A 44 -7.13 3.70 0.62
N PHE A 45 -6.85 2.69 -0.20
CA PHE A 45 -5.59 2.56 -0.89
C PHE A 45 -5.83 2.06 -2.30
N VAL A 46 -5.19 2.71 -3.27
CA VAL A 46 -5.14 2.24 -4.65
C VAL A 46 -3.71 1.85 -4.99
N ALA A 47 -3.56 0.64 -5.54
CA ALA A 47 -2.29 0.08 -5.96
C ALA A 47 -2.36 -0.35 -7.43
N ALA A 48 -1.25 -0.21 -8.14
CA ALA A 48 -1.03 -0.82 -9.44
C ALA A 48 0.24 -1.68 -9.40
N PHE A 49 0.21 -2.83 -10.09
CA PHE A 49 1.37 -3.72 -10.21
C PHE A 49 1.29 -4.59 -11.49
N PRO A 50 2.44 -5.05 -12.03
CA PRO A 50 3.78 -4.55 -11.73
C PRO A 50 4.01 -3.16 -12.36
N MET A 51 4.77 -2.27 -11.71
CA MET A 51 4.82 -0.84 -12.12
C MET A 51 5.63 -0.53 -13.38
N ASP A 52 6.43 -1.47 -13.87
CA ASP A 52 7.14 -1.42 -15.14
C ASP A 52 6.20 -1.67 -16.34
N ASP A 53 5.20 -2.52 -16.16
CA ASP A 53 4.10 -2.75 -17.11
C ASP A 53 2.79 -2.99 -16.33
N PRO A 54 2.04 -1.94 -15.96
CA PRO A 54 0.86 -2.08 -15.09
C PRO A 54 -0.28 -2.88 -15.72
N GLN A 55 -0.51 -4.09 -15.20
CA GLN A 55 -1.58 -4.99 -15.66
C GLN A 55 -2.74 -5.11 -14.67
N PHE A 56 -2.51 -4.83 -13.39
CA PHE A 56 -3.49 -5.05 -12.33
C PHE A 56 -3.66 -3.82 -11.44
N LEU A 57 -4.89 -3.63 -10.95
CA LEU A 57 -5.24 -2.62 -9.94
C LEU A 57 -5.84 -3.30 -8.71
N VAL A 58 -5.40 -2.87 -7.53
CA VAL A 58 -5.98 -3.29 -6.25
C VAL A 58 -6.48 -2.05 -5.54
N PHE A 59 -7.79 -2.02 -5.28
CA PHE A 59 -8.43 -0.97 -4.50
C PHE A 59 -8.94 -1.56 -3.20
N THR A 60 -8.44 -1.06 -2.08
CA THR A 60 -8.84 -1.50 -0.74
C THR A 60 -9.50 -0.36 0.01
N ILE A 61 -10.53 -0.71 0.77
CA ILE A 61 -11.27 0.20 1.63
C ILE A 61 -11.26 -0.40 3.04
N ALA A 62 -10.98 0.43 4.02
CA ALA A 62 -11.20 0.13 5.43
C ALA A 62 -12.13 1.21 5.99
N ASP A 63 -13.35 0.81 6.32
CA ASP A 63 -14.37 1.71 6.85
C ASP A 63 -14.32 1.74 8.39
N ALA A 64 -14.23 2.94 8.97
CA ALA A 64 -14.09 3.16 10.41
C ALA A 64 -13.08 2.23 11.09
N PRO A 65 -11.84 2.09 10.56
CA PRO A 65 -10.86 1.18 11.14
C PRO A 65 -10.39 1.70 12.50
N HIS A 66 -10.12 0.78 13.41
CA HIS A 66 -9.44 1.10 14.66
C HIS A 66 -7.92 0.92 14.50
N PRO A 67 -7.11 1.63 15.32
CA PRO A 67 -5.69 1.33 15.42
C PRO A 67 -5.47 -0.13 15.80
N GLU A 68 -4.55 -0.81 15.10
CA GLU A 68 -4.22 -2.22 15.37
C GLU A 68 -3.60 -2.42 16.76
N LYS A 69 -2.87 -1.41 17.26
CA LYS A 69 -2.20 -1.43 18.55
C LYS A 69 -2.35 -0.08 19.28
N PRO A 70 -2.29 -0.08 20.63
CA PRO A 70 -2.22 1.16 21.40
C PRO A 70 -1.05 2.05 20.92
N GLY A 71 -1.32 3.34 20.72
CA GLY A 71 -0.33 4.31 20.25
C GLY A 71 -0.16 4.39 18.72
N MET A 72 -0.86 3.56 17.94
CA MET A 72 -0.90 3.71 16.48
C MET A 72 -2.03 4.65 16.04
N THR A 73 -1.85 5.24 14.86
CA THR A 73 -2.91 5.99 14.18
C THR A 73 -3.74 5.08 13.28
N ASP A 74 -5.00 5.43 13.09
CA ASP A 74 -5.97 4.74 12.25
C ASP A 74 -5.93 5.21 10.78
N VAL A 75 -4.77 5.64 10.27
CA VAL A 75 -4.61 6.13 8.89
C VAL A 75 -4.48 4.99 7.86
N ALA A 76 -4.73 5.29 6.59
CA ALA A 76 -4.78 4.32 5.49
C ALA A 76 -3.44 3.58 5.27
N ALA A 77 -2.32 4.22 5.59
CA ALA A 77 -1.02 3.59 5.56
C ALA A 77 -0.93 2.38 6.50
N ASN A 78 -1.62 2.39 7.64
CA ASN A 78 -1.54 1.34 8.66
C ASN A 78 -2.56 0.22 8.46
N ASN A 79 -3.54 0.38 7.57
CA ASN A 79 -4.56 -0.62 7.29
C ASN A 79 -4.70 -0.89 5.78
N ALA A 80 -5.38 -0.01 5.03
CA ALA A 80 -5.70 -0.21 3.62
C ALA A 80 -4.47 -0.52 2.75
N GLY A 81 -3.34 0.16 3.00
CA GLY A 81 -2.07 -0.14 2.34
C GLY A 81 -1.54 -1.55 2.65
N VAL A 82 -1.59 -1.96 3.91
CA VAL A 82 -1.17 -3.32 4.36
C VAL A 82 -2.05 -4.40 3.73
N ILE A 83 -3.37 -4.16 3.66
CA ILE A 83 -4.32 -5.07 3.00
C ILE A 83 -3.93 -5.22 1.52
N ALA A 84 -3.68 -4.11 0.82
CA ALA A 84 -3.31 -4.15 -0.59
C ALA A 84 -1.99 -4.91 -0.83
N GLY A 85 -0.95 -4.61 -0.04
CA GLY A 85 0.34 -5.32 -0.15
C GLY A 85 0.20 -6.84 0.09
N ASN A 86 -0.63 -7.25 1.05
CA ASN A 86 -0.90 -8.66 1.31
C ASN A 86 -1.68 -9.35 0.18
N ILE A 87 -2.66 -8.66 -0.43
CA ILE A 87 -3.40 -9.17 -1.59
C ILE A 87 -2.42 -9.37 -2.75
N ILE A 88 -1.61 -8.35 -3.08
CA ILE A 88 -0.65 -8.41 -4.19
C ILE A 88 0.33 -9.57 -3.97
N ARG A 89 0.95 -9.65 -2.79
CA ARG A 89 1.93 -10.71 -2.47
C ARG A 89 1.37 -12.12 -2.66
N ARG A 90 0.10 -12.34 -2.34
CA ARG A 90 -0.55 -13.66 -2.42
C ARG A 90 -1.10 -13.98 -3.81
N SER A 91 -1.52 -12.97 -4.56
CA SER A 91 -2.19 -13.15 -5.86
C SER A 91 -1.25 -13.04 -7.06
N ALA A 92 -0.19 -12.23 -6.99
CA ALA A 92 0.64 -11.89 -8.14
C ALA A 92 1.22 -13.12 -8.87
N ALA A 93 1.76 -14.10 -8.15
CA ALA A 93 2.24 -15.34 -8.75
C ALA A 93 1.13 -16.17 -9.41
N MET A 94 -0.06 -16.20 -8.81
CA MET A 94 -1.24 -16.88 -9.38
C MET A 94 -1.73 -16.18 -10.65
N LEU A 95 -1.53 -14.87 -10.74
CA LEU A 95 -1.84 -14.03 -11.89
C LEU A 95 -0.74 -14.05 -12.96
N GLY A 96 0.31 -14.87 -12.80
CA GLY A 96 1.40 -15.02 -13.76
C GLY A 96 2.49 -13.93 -13.68
N VAL A 97 2.41 -13.02 -12.70
CA VAL A 97 3.45 -12.01 -12.46
C VAL A 97 4.62 -12.68 -11.74
N LYS A 98 5.79 -12.70 -12.39
CA LYS A 98 7.00 -13.26 -11.78
C LYS A 98 7.62 -12.25 -10.81
N PRO A 99 8.10 -12.69 -9.63
CA PRO A 99 8.83 -11.80 -8.75
C PRO A 99 10.21 -11.47 -9.34
N ASP A 100 10.59 -10.20 -9.25
CA ASP A 100 11.91 -9.66 -9.57
C ASP A 100 12.49 -9.03 -8.30
N PHE A 101 13.62 -9.53 -7.78
CA PHE A 101 14.25 -8.96 -6.59
C PHE A 101 15.41 -7.99 -6.92
N SER A 102 15.74 -7.81 -8.20
CA SER A 102 16.89 -7.00 -8.62
C SER A 102 16.79 -5.54 -8.16
N HIS A 103 15.56 -5.00 -8.09
CA HIS A 103 15.30 -3.64 -7.65
C HIS A 103 15.39 -3.41 -6.14
N GLU A 104 15.44 -4.47 -5.35
CA GLU A 104 15.53 -4.38 -3.88
C GLU A 104 16.97 -4.48 -3.36
N ASN A 105 17.87 -5.06 -4.17
CA ASN A 105 19.26 -5.39 -3.79
C ASN A 105 20.28 -4.28 -4.09
N GLY A 106 19.87 -3.15 -4.66
CA GLY A 106 20.78 -2.06 -5.04
C GLY A 106 21.62 -1.51 -3.88
N ALA A 107 21.12 -1.55 -2.64
CA ALA A 107 21.85 -1.08 -1.46
C ALA A 107 22.95 -2.07 -1.00
N THR A 108 22.78 -3.37 -1.22
CA THR A 108 23.75 -4.41 -0.80
C THR A 108 24.93 -4.52 -1.76
N LEU A 109 24.76 -4.18 -3.03
CA LEU A 109 25.83 -4.19 -4.03
C LEU A 109 26.82 -3.03 -3.83
N VAL A 110 26.37 -1.89 -3.31
CA VAL A 110 27.20 -0.70 -3.07
C VAL A 110 28.11 -0.87 -1.84
N SER A 111 27.72 -1.66 -0.84
CA SER A 111 28.55 -1.90 0.35
C SER A 111 29.73 -2.87 0.13
N TYR A 112 29.80 -3.50 -1.05
CA TYR A 112 30.89 -4.39 -1.44
C TYR A 112 31.92 -3.72 -2.37
N GLN A 113 31.74 -2.42 -2.68
CA GLN A 113 32.69 -1.60 -3.41
C GLN A 113 33.29 -0.53 -2.48
#